data_AF-A0AAU7SQX4-F1
#
_entry.id   AF-A0AAU7SQX4-F1
#
_cell.length_a   1.000
_cell.length_b   1.000
_cell.length_c   1.000
_cell.angle_alpha   90.00
_cell.angle_beta   90.00
_cell.angle_gamma   90.00
#
_symmetry.space_group_name_H-M   'P 1'
#
loop_
_entity.id
_entity.type
_entity.pdbx_description
1 polymer ?
#
loop_
_entity_poly.entity_id
_entity_poly.type
_entity_poly.pdbx_seq_one_letter_code
_entity_poly.pdbx_strand_id
1 'polypeptide(L)'
;MGEIRYLPNRGLLKDESIRRIVAAAKANAGLWLMVKERAVEKRAIEAELERRGADENVTPLLTPTIAELADELVCTMFGNCPPEIGSRVQSALLEAAESEINGGSAQS
;
A
#
# COMPACT_ATOMS: atom_id res chain seq x y z
N MET A 1 39.13 9.47 -8.89
CA MET A 1 37.73 9.93 -8.94
C MET A 1 36.89 8.69 -9.11
N GLY A 2 36.17 8.28 -8.06
CA GLY A 2 35.38 7.04 -8.08
C GLY A 2 34.18 7.21 -8.98
N GLU A 3 34.14 6.47 -10.08
CA GLU A 3 32.97 6.39 -10.95
C GLU A 3 31.81 5.77 -10.16
N ILE A 4 30.84 6.60 -9.81
CA ILE A 4 29.57 6.16 -9.24
C ILE A 4 28.87 5.38 -10.35
N ARG A 5 28.95 4.05 -10.28
CA ARG A 5 28.19 3.14 -11.15
C ARG A 5 26.71 3.37 -10.89
N TYR A 6 26.08 4.18 -11.73
CA TYR A 6 24.64 4.17 -11.90
C TYR A 6 24.24 2.76 -12.32
N LEU A 7 23.75 1.96 -11.37
CA LEU A 7 23.15 0.67 -11.65
C LEU A 7 21.88 0.94 -12.48
N PRO A 8 21.80 0.44 -13.72
CA PRO A 8 20.65 0.66 -14.57
C PRO A 8 19.49 -0.15 -13.99
N ASN A 9 18.51 0.57 -13.46
CA ASN A 9 17.05 0.39 -13.49
C ASN A 9 16.48 -0.82 -14.31
N ARG A 10 16.99 -2.05 -14.11
CA ARG A 10 16.58 -3.28 -14.82
C ARG A 10 15.98 -4.28 -13.81
N GLY A 11 14.76 -3.99 -13.37
CA GLY A 11 13.93 -4.88 -12.55
C GLY A 11 13.31 -4.16 -11.35
N LEU A 12 12.31 -3.30 -11.60
CA LEU A 12 11.63 -2.36 -10.69
C LEU A 12 10.94 -2.99 -9.45
N LEU A 13 11.69 -3.70 -8.60
CA LEU A 13 11.22 -4.65 -7.59
C LEU A 13 10.57 -5.91 -8.21
N LYS A 14 11.15 -7.09 -7.94
CA LYS A 14 10.51 -8.37 -8.26
C LYS A 14 9.25 -8.51 -7.39
N ASP A 15 8.23 -9.24 -7.86
CA ASP A 15 7.07 -9.63 -7.06
C ASP A 15 7.45 -10.18 -5.67
N GLU A 16 8.58 -10.88 -5.59
CA GLU A 16 9.14 -11.36 -4.32
C GLU A 16 9.44 -10.24 -3.32
N SER A 17 9.98 -9.11 -3.78
CA SER A 17 10.27 -7.96 -2.92
C SER A 17 8.98 -7.27 -2.46
N ILE A 18 7.96 -7.18 -3.31
CA ILE A 18 6.63 -6.66 -2.92
C ILE A 18 6.02 -7.57 -1.86
N ARG A 19 6.08 -8.89 -2.05
CA ARG A 19 5.63 -9.88 -1.06
C ARG A 19 6.38 -9.75 0.27
N ARG A 20 7.68 -9.49 0.25
CA ARG A 20 8.46 -9.23 1.47
C ARG A 20 8.02 -7.96 2.18
N ILE A 21 7.69 -6.89 1.44
CA ILE A 21 7.15 -5.66 2.03
C ILE A 21 5.80 -5.93 2.69
N VAL A 22 4.88 -6.61 1.99
CA VAL A 22 3.58 -6.97 2.56
C VAL A 22 3.75 -7.86 3.80
N ALA A 23 4.66 -8.83 3.77
CA ALA A 23 4.95 -9.68 4.91
C ALA A 23 5.52 -8.88 6.11
N ALA A 24 6.41 -7.92 5.86
CA ALA A 24 6.95 -7.03 6.89
C ALA A 24 5.85 -6.14 7.48
N ALA A 25 4.96 -5.61 6.64
CA ALA A 25 3.80 -4.83 7.09
C ALA A 25 2.89 -5.68 7.99
N LYS A 26 2.57 -6.92 7.58
CA LYS A 26 1.77 -7.88 8.36
C LYS A 26 2.42 -8.26 9.69
N ALA A 27 3.75 -8.33 9.74
CA ALA A 27 4.48 -8.65 10.97
C ALA A 27 4.44 -7.51 12.01
N ASN A 28 4.15 -6.27 11.59
CA ASN A 28 3.95 -5.13 12.47
C ASN A 28 2.45 -4.90 12.70
N ALA A 29 1.94 -5.33 13.87
CA ALA A 29 0.52 -5.28 14.18
C ALA A 29 -0.08 -3.86 14.12
N GLY A 30 0.67 -2.83 14.54
CA GLY A 30 0.21 -1.44 14.50
C GLY A 30 0.08 -0.92 13.08
N LEU A 31 1.11 -1.17 12.25
CA LEU A 31 1.12 -0.78 10.85
C LEU A 31 0.07 -1.54 10.04
N TRP A 32 -0.07 -2.84 10.26
CA TRP A 32 -1.06 -3.66 9.58
C TRP A 32 -2.49 -3.22 9.88
N LEU A 33 -2.76 -2.80 11.12
CA LEU A 33 -4.04 -2.22 11.49
C LEU A 33 -4.33 -0.94 10.69
N MET A 34 -3.36 -0.02 10.61
CA MET A 34 -3.51 1.21 9.82
C MET A 34 -3.78 0.92 8.34
N VAL A 35 -3.09 -0.07 7.75
CA VAL A 35 -3.32 -0.50 6.36
C VAL A 35 -4.75 -1.03 6.18
N LYS A 36 -5.27 -1.82 7.12
CA LYS A 36 -6.65 -2.32 7.09
C LYS A 36 -7.68 -1.21 7.18
N GLU A 37 -7.47 -0.22 8.05
CA GLU A 37 -8.36 0.94 8.15
C GLU A 37 -8.44 1.70 6.81
N ARG A 38 -7.33 1.80 6.09
CA ARG A 38 -7.25 2.48 4.78
C ARG A 38 -7.95 1.69 3.68
N ALA A 39 -7.92 0.35 3.75
CA ALA A 39 -8.71 -0.51 2.87
C ALA A 39 -10.22 -0.35 3.12
N VAL A 40 -10.65 -0.27 4.38
CA VAL A 40 -12.05 -0.02 4.74
C VAL A 40 -12.50 1.36 4.29
N GLU A 41 -11.67 2.38 4.49
CA GLU A 41 -11.94 3.75 4.05
C GLU A 41 -12.07 3.83 2.52
N LYS A 42 -11.13 3.24 1.77
CA LYS A 42 -11.20 3.17 0.31
C LYS A 42 -12.53 2.57 -0.14
N ARG A 43 -12.94 1.45 0.46
CA ARG A 43 -14.22 0.80 0.15
C ARG A 43 -15.42 1.69 0.48
N ALA A 44 -15.38 2.41 1.59
CA ALA A 44 -16.44 3.33 1.99
C ALA A 44 -16.55 4.51 1.00
N ILE A 45 -15.41 5.04 0.55
CA ILE A 45 -15.33 6.07 -0.47
C ILE A 45 -15.88 5.57 -1.80
N GLU A 46 -15.46 4.39 -2.26
CA GLU A 46 -15.93 3.75 -3.49
C GLU A 46 -17.45 3.53 -3.46
N ALA A 47 -17.98 2.98 -2.36
CA ALA A 47 -19.42 2.76 -2.20
C ALA A 47 -20.22 4.07 -2.20
N GLU A 48 -19.67 5.13 -1.59
CA GLU A 48 -20.31 6.45 -1.57
C GLU A 48 -20.29 7.11 -2.96
N LEU A 49 -19.21 6.92 -3.73
CA LEU A 49 -19.11 7.37 -5.12
C LEU A 49 -20.11 6.65 -6.03
N GLU A 50 -20.20 5.33 -5.92
CA GLU A 50 -21.19 4.51 -6.63
C GLU A 50 -22.61 4.98 -6.31
N ARG A 51 -22.90 5.30 -5.05
CA ARG A 51 -24.21 5.79 -4.61
C ARG A 51 -24.55 7.17 -5.17
N ARG A 52 -23.56 8.07 -5.28
CA ARG A 52 -23.76 9.46 -5.74
C ARG A 52 -23.75 9.60 -7.25
N GLY A 53 -23.24 8.60 -7.99
CA GLY A 53 -23.12 8.64 -9.44
C GLY A 53 -22.22 9.78 -9.94
N ALA A 54 -21.30 10.25 -9.09
CA ALA A 54 -20.52 11.46 -9.32
C ALA A 54 -19.02 11.16 -9.38
N ASP A 55 -18.35 11.86 -10.31
CA ASP A 55 -16.88 11.98 -10.45
C ASP A 55 -16.32 12.94 -9.38
N GLU A 56 -16.82 12.85 -8.14
CA GLU A 56 -16.34 13.70 -7.04
C GLU A 56 -15.01 13.15 -6.54
N ASN A 57 -13.98 14.00 -6.49
CA ASN A 57 -12.72 13.65 -5.86
C ASN A 57 -12.92 13.59 -4.34
N VAL A 58 -13.30 12.42 -3.83
CA VAL A 58 -13.38 12.19 -2.38
C VAL A 58 -11.97 12.13 -1.83
N THR A 59 -11.68 13.06 -0.94
CA THR A 59 -10.37 13.15 -0.30
C THR A 59 -10.28 12.08 0.79
N PRO A 60 -9.14 11.37 0.93
CA PRO A 60 -8.89 10.51 2.08
C PRO A 60 -9.05 11.30 3.38
N LEU A 61 -9.79 10.74 4.32
CA LEU A 61 -10.03 11.22 5.68
C LEU A 61 -8.95 10.73 6.65
N LEU A 62 -8.35 9.54 6.41
CA LEU A 62 -7.36 8.99 7.35
C LEU A 62 -5.94 9.41 7.00
N THR A 63 -5.26 9.98 7.99
CA THR A 63 -3.82 10.27 7.98
C THR A 63 -3.08 9.34 8.94
N PRO A 64 -1.92 8.76 8.57
CA PRO A 64 -1.29 8.84 7.24
C PRO A 64 -2.11 8.09 6.18
N THR A 65 -2.01 8.59 4.94
CA THR A 65 -2.58 7.96 3.75
C THR A 65 -1.90 6.62 3.45
N ILE A 66 -2.52 5.77 2.64
CA ILE A 66 -1.89 4.51 2.21
C ILE A 66 -0.58 4.77 1.45
N ALA A 67 -0.48 5.90 0.75
CA ALA A 67 0.72 6.29 0.03
C ALA A 67 1.89 6.59 0.99
N GLU A 68 1.62 7.34 2.06
CA GLU A 68 2.61 7.64 3.10
C GLU A 68 3.04 6.38 3.86
N LEU A 69 2.09 5.48 4.18
CA LEU A 69 2.40 4.20 4.82
C LEU A 69 3.30 3.31 3.93
N ALA A 70 3.00 3.25 2.63
CA ALA A 70 3.80 2.50 1.68
C ALA A 70 5.20 3.12 1.49
N ASP A 71 5.29 4.45 1.45
CA ASP A 71 6.57 5.15 1.33
C ASP A 71 7.45 4.91 2.55
N GLU A 72 6.91 5.04 3.76
CA GLU A 72 7.64 4.76 5.02
C GLU A 72 8.17 3.32 5.03
N LEU A 73 7.34 2.35 4.64
CA LEU A 73 7.71 0.94 4.53
C LEU A 73 8.85 0.70 3.55
N VAL A 74 8.76 1.28 2.35
CA VAL A 74 9.78 1.12 1.30
C VAL A 74 11.07 1.83 1.70
N CYS A 75 10.98 3.05 2.22
CA CYS A 75 12.12 3.80 2.74
C CYS A 75 12.83 3.06 3.87
N THR A 76 12.08 2.47 4.80
CA THR A 76 12.65 1.67 5.91
C THR A 76 13.38 0.42 5.41
N MET A 77 12.85 -0.26 4.38
CA MET A 77 13.39 -1.52 3.89
C MET A 77 14.50 -1.37 2.84
N PHE A 78 14.45 -0.32 2.02
CA PHE A 78 15.33 -0.15 0.85
C PHE A 78 16.13 1.16 0.87
N GLY A 79 15.91 2.03 1.85
CA GLY A 79 16.66 3.28 2.07
C GLY A 79 16.30 4.43 1.13
N ASN A 80 15.77 4.16 -0.07
CA ASN A 80 15.27 5.16 -1.00
C ASN A 80 14.04 4.62 -1.74
N CYS A 81 12.94 5.35 -1.78
CA CYS A 81 11.70 4.94 -2.45
C CYS A 81 11.61 5.60 -3.85
N PRO A 82 11.77 4.83 -4.94
CA PRO A 82 11.43 5.35 -6.26
C PRO A 82 9.91 5.50 -6.35
N PRO A 83 9.39 6.62 -6.89
CA PRO A 83 7.94 6.90 -6.91
C PRO A 83 7.14 5.83 -7.68
N GLU A 84 7.75 5.16 -8.65
CA GLU A 84 7.15 4.07 -9.43
C GLU A 84 6.89 2.79 -8.60
N ILE A 85 7.56 2.63 -7.45
CA ILE A 85 7.43 1.46 -6.57
C ILE A 85 6.32 1.67 -5.56
N GLY A 86 6.15 2.90 -5.08
CA GLY A 86 5.12 3.26 -4.10
C GLY A 86 3.73 2.81 -4.54
N SER A 87 3.33 3.09 -5.79
CA SER A 87 2.01 2.70 -6.31
C SER A 87 1.77 1.18 -6.29
N ARG A 88 2.77 0.36 -6.67
CA ARG A 88 2.65 -1.11 -6.65
C ARG A 88 2.53 -1.66 -5.24
N VAL A 89 3.29 -1.08 -4.30
CA VAL A 89 3.26 -1.48 -2.89
C VAL A 89 1.93 -1.06 -2.25
N GLN A 90 1.42 0.13 -2.56
CA GLN A 90 0.10 0.59 -2.11
C GLN A 90 -0.99 -0.40 -2.55
N SER A 91 -1.04 -0.75 -3.84
CA SER A 91 -2.02 -1.73 -4.35
C SER A 91 -1.88 -3.08 -3.65
N ALA A 92 -0.67 -3.62 -3.53
CA ALA A 92 -0.45 -4.92 -2.90
C ALA A 92 -0.82 -4.93 -1.40
N LEU A 93 -0.60 -3.83 -0.68
CA LEU A 93 -1.02 -3.67 0.71
C LEU A 93 -2.55 -3.65 0.84
N LEU A 94 -3.23 -2.88 -0.03
CA LEU A 94 -4.69 -2.81 -0.06
C LEU A 94 -5.30 -4.17 -0.41
N GLU A 95 -4.85 -4.84 -1.47
CA GLU A 95 -5.33 -6.16 -1.87
C GLU A 95 -5.15 -7.19 -0.76
N ALA A 96 -3.99 -7.19 -0.09
CA ALA A 96 -3.73 -8.11 1.01
C ALA A 96 -4.59 -7.83 2.24
N ALA A 97 -4.91 -6.55 2.51
CA ALA A 97 -5.78 -6.16 3.61
C ALA A 97 -7.25 -6.47 3.30
N GLU A 98 -7.72 -6.14 2.10
CA GLU A 98 -9.05 -6.46 1.60
C GLU A 98 -9.29 -7.99 1.64
N SER A 99 -8.31 -8.78 1.19
CA SER A 99 -8.40 -10.25 1.25
C SER A 99 -8.54 -10.79 2.67
N GLU A 100 -7.91 -10.17 3.68
CA GLU A 100 -8.08 -10.58 5.08
C GLU A 100 -9.40 -10.11 5.68
N ILE A 101 -9.85 -8.90 5.34
CA ILE A 101 -11.15 -8.37 5.78
C ILE A 101 -12.28 -9.24 5.23
N ASN A 102 -12.21 -9.61 3.95
CA ASN A 102 -13.20 -10.44 3.26
C ASN A 102 -13.08 -11.93 3.66
N GLY A 103 -11.87 -12.44 3.86
CA GLY A 103 -11.64 -13.81 4.33
C GLY A 103 -12.04 -14.01 5.80
N GLY A 104 -11.94 -12.97 6.62
CA GLY A 104 -12.39 -12.97 8.01
C GLY A 104 -13.90 -12.85 8.19
N SER A 105 -14.65 -12.46 7.15
CA SER A 105 -16.11 -12.35 7.19
C SER A 105 -16.85 -13.65 6.82
N ALA A 106 -16.12 -14.74 6.52
CA ALA A 106 -16.70 -16.07 6.25
C ALA A 106 -16.85 -16.96 7.50
N GLN A 107 -16.68 -16.42 8.71
CA GLN A 107 -16.99 -17.12 9.96
C GLN A 107 -17.99 -16.30 10.79
N SER A 108 -19.27 -16.47 10.50
CA SER A 108 -20.39 -16.19 11.40
C SER A 108 -21.48 -17.22 11.16
#